data_AF-A0A9D8F5V4-F1
#
_entry.id   AF-A0A9D8F5V4-F1
#
_cell.length_a   1.000
_cell.length_b   1.000
_cell.length_c   1.000
_cell.angle_alpha   90.00
_cell.angle_beta   90.00
_cell.angle_gamma   90.00
#
_symmetry.space_group_name_H-M   'P 1'
#
loop_
_entity.id
_entity.type
_entity.pdbx_description
1 polymer ?
#
loop_
_entity_poly.entity_id
_entity_poly.type
_entity_poly.pdbx_seq_one_letter_code
_entity_poly.pdbx_strand_id
1 'polypeptide(L)'
;MGAILSLLTDAVVLSGRLALAQSHAPVNDWKPCPSHQAGKPYPQFNPEGRVTFRIVAPGAKTVGCPFRDSSEFAPLPLLFKD
;
A
#
# COMPACT_ATOMS: atom_id res chain seq x y z
N MET A 1 16.05 25.69 36.51
CA MET A 1 15.18 26.18 35.42
C MET A 1 15.54 25.63 34.03
N GLY A 2 16.82 25.33 33.73
CA GLY A 2 17.21 24.81 32.41
C GLY A 2 16.83 23.34 32.10
N ALA A 3 16.81 22.45 33.09
CA ALA A 3 16.50 21.03 32.86
C ALA A 3 15.02 20.77 32.49
N ILE A 4 14.10 21.58 33.05
CA ILE A 4 12.66 21.46 32.79
C ILE A 4 12.33 21.92 31.37
N LEU A 5 13.03 22.93 30.85
CA LEU A 5 12.86 23.41 29.49
C LEU A 5 13.34 22.38 28.45
N SER A 6 14.40 21.62 28.77
CA SER A 6 14.95 20.57 27.90
C SER A 6 14.01 19.36 27.75
N LEU A 7 13.35 18.95 28.84
CA LEU A 7 12.41 17.82 28.83
C LEU A 7 11.14 18.10 28.01
N LEU A 8 10.71 19.37 27.94
CA LEU A 8 9.52 19.77 27.18
C LEU A 8 9.74 19.73 25.67
N THR A 9 10.96 20.00 25.19
CA THR A 9 11.30 19.94 23.76
C THR A 9 11.27 18.52 23.19
N ASP A 10 11.71 17.52 23.97
CA ASP A 10 11.77 16.12 23.50
C ASP A 10 10.38 15.50 23.34
N ALA A 11 9.42 15.88 24.19
CA ALA A 11 8.05 15.40 24.12
C ALA A 11 7.30 15.85 22.84
N VAL A 12 7.65 17.03 22.29
CA VAL A 12 7.03 17.56 21.06
C VAL A 12 7.47 16.78 19.82
N VAL A 13 8.73 16.34 19.77
CA VAL A 13 9.28 15.60 18.62
C VAL A 13 8.67 14.19 18.52
N LEU A 14 8.37 13.55 19.65
CA LEU A 14 7.75 12.21 19.66
C LEU A 14 6.28 12.23 19.22
N SER A 15 5.59 13.36 19.42
CA SER A 15 4.17 13.55 19.04
C SER A 15 3.96 13.78 17.55
N GLY A 16 5.00 14.22 16.82
CA GLY A 16 4.94 14.52 15.38
C GLY A 16 4.99 13.30 14.46
N ARG A 17 5.16 12.10 15.00
CA ARG A 17 5.15 10.83 14.24
C ARG A 17 3.83 10.09 14.33
N LEU A 18 2.71 10.81 14.45
CA LEU A 18 1.39 10.24 14.18
C LEU A 18 1.37 9.84 12.70
N ALA A 19 1.54 8.55 12.43
CA ALA A 19 1.37 7.96 11.11
C ALA A 19 -0.04 8.30 10.61
N LEU A 20 -0.15 9.33 9.77
CA LEU A 20 -1.42 9.65 9.13
C LEU A 20 -1.68 8.57 8.09
N ALA A 21 -2.65 7.69 8.36
CA ALA A 21 -3.09 6.71 7.40
C ALA A 21 -3.62 7.44 6.16
N GLN A 22 -3.01 7.21 4.98
CA GLN A 22 -3.41 7.83 3.70
C GLN A 22 -4.93 7.71 3.50
N SER A 23 -5.65 8.83 3.58
CA SER A 23 -7.11 8.89 3.47
C SER A 23 -7.61 9.08 2.03
N HIS A 24 -6.71 9.28 1.08
CA HIS A 24 -7.06 9.48 -0.31
C HIS A 24 -7.29 8.15 -1.03
N ALA A 25 -8.37 8.07 -1.81
CA ALA A 25 -8.60 6.97 -2.73
C ALA A 25 -7.49 6.94 -3.79
N PRO A 26 -7.08 5.76 -4.29
CA PRO A 26 -6.10 5.68 -5.37
C PRO A 26 -6.50 6.50 -6.59
N VAL A 27 -5.52 7.11 -7.25
CA VAL A 27 -5.74 7.79 -8.54
C VAL A 27 -6.30 6.79 -9.55
N ASN A 28 -7.44 7.14 -10.17
CA ASN A 28 -8.20 6.28 -11.10
C ASN A 28 -7.68 6.32 -12.55
N ASP A 29 -6.36 6.36 -12.72
CA ASP A 29 -5.67 6.43 -14.03
C ASP A 29 -5.04 5.08 -14.40
N TRP A 30 -5.84 4.02 -14.36
CA TRP A 30 -5.37 2.65 -14.59
C TRP A 30 -5.06 2.37 -16.07
N LYS A 31 -3.89 1.77 -16.32
CA LYS A 31 -3.44 1.37 -17.66
C LYS A 31 -2.95 -0.08 -17.66
N PRO A 32 -3.18 -0.85 -18.73
CA PRO A 32 -2.65 -2.22 -18.82
C PRO A 32 -1.13 -2.25 -18.63
N CYS A 33 -0.63 -3.22 -17.88
CA CYS A 33 0.79 -3.43 -17.71
C CYS A 33 1.42 -3.88 -19.04
N PRO A 34 2.65 -3.42 -19.40
CA PRO A 34 3.34 -3.88 -20.60
C PRO A 34 3.56 -5.41 -20.64
N SER A 35 3.64 -6.05 -19.47
CA SER A 35 3.81 -7.49 -19.32
C SER A 35 2.49 -8.29 -19.33
N HIS A 36 1.35 -7.65 -19.62
CA HIS A 36 0.08 -8.35 -19.69
C HIS A 36 0.04 -9.36 -20.84
N GLN A 37 -0.84 -10.36 -20.73
CA GLN A 37 -1.10 -11.25 -21.86
C GLN A 37 -1.83 -10.49 -22.97
N ALA A 38 -1.49 -10.79 -24.23
CA ALA A 38 -2.15 -10.17 -25.39
C ALA A 38 -3.68 -10.33 -25.32
N GLY A 39 -4.41 -9.24 -25.56
CA GLY A 39 -5.87 -9.22 -25.50
C GLY A 39 -6.46 -9.30 -24.09
N LYS A 40 -5.63 -9.29 -23.02
CA LYS A 40 -6.10 -9.21 -21.63
C LYS A 40 -5.91 -7.80 -21.08
N PRO A 41 -6.95 -7.16 -20.53
CA PRO A 41 -6.84 -5.80 -20.01
C PRO A 41 -6.16 -5.71 -18.64
N TYR A 42 -5.84 -6.84 -18.00
CA TYR A 42 -5.22 -6.94 -16.67
C TYR A 42 -3.94 -7.79 -16.73
N PRO A 43 -2.98 -7.56 -15.82
CA PRO A 43 -2.99 -6.56 -14.74
C PRO A 43 -2.89 -5.12 -15.26
N GLN A 44 -3.29 -4.16 -14.43
CA GLN A 44 -3.17 -2.73 -14.71
C GLN A 44 -2.34 -2.04 -13.64
N PHE A 45 -1.71 -0.92 -13.98
CA PHE A 45 -0.97 -0.06 -13.07
C PHE A 45 -1.47 1.39 -13.13
N ASN A 46 -1.25 2.16 -12.07
CA ASN A 46 -1.51 3.60 -12.05
C ASN A 46 -0.21 4.38 -11.76
N PRO A 47 -0.20 5.72 -11.91
CA PRO A 47 0.97 6.56 -11.63
C PRO A 47 1.48 6.51 -10.19
N GLU A 48 0.67 6.05 -9.23
CA GLU A 48 1.09 5.86 -7.83
C GLU A 48 1.89 4.56 -7.63
N GLY A 49 2.14 3.79 -8.69
CA GLY A 49 2.83 2.50 -8.62
C GLY A 49 1.96 1.36 -8.08
N ARG A 50 0.64 1.56 -7.97
CA ARG A 50 -0.28 0.49 -7.57
C ARG A 50 -0.56 -0.42 -8.76
N VAL A 51 -0.80 -1.70 -8.47
CA VAL A 51 -1.19 -2.71 -9.46
C VAL A 51 -2.53 -3.31 -9.07
N THR A 52 -3.42 -3.48 -10.05
CA THR A 52 -4.69 -4.17 -9.87
C THR A 52 -4.76 -5.42 -10.75
N PHE A 53 -5.25 -6.51 -10.15
CA PHE A 53 -5.41 -7.81 -10.78
C PHE A 53 -6.90 -8.16 -10.84
N ARG A 54 -7.30 -8.91 -11.87
CA ARG A 54 -8.67 -9.39 -12.02
C ARG A 54 -8.67 -10.87 -12.40
N ILE A 55 -9.45 -11.64 -11.66
CA ILE A 55 -9.71 -13.05 -11.95
C ILE A 55 -11.22 -13.31 -11.93
N VAL A 56 -11.71 -14.11 -12.87
CA VAL A 56 -13.11 -14.58 -12.87
C VAL A 56 -13.11 -15.97 -12.25
N ALA A 57 -13.54 -16.05 -10.99
CA ALA A 57 -13.54 -17.30 -10.22
C ALA A 57 -14.86 -17.46 -9.44
N PRO A 58 -15.99 -17.72 -10.12
CA PRO A 58 -17.34 -17.62 -9.53
C PRO A 58 -17.61 -18.62 -8.39
N GLY A 59 -16.87 -19.73 -8.34
CA GLY A 59 -16.97 -20.72 -7.26
C GLY A 59 -15.85 -20.66 -6.22
N ALA A 60 -14.91 -19.72 -6.34
CA ALA A 60 -13.80 -19.64 -5.41
C ALA A 60 -14.26 -19.05 -4.06
N LYS A 61 -13.88 -19.70 -2.96
CA LYS A 61 -14.07 -19.14 -1.60
C LYS A 61 -12.97 -18.15 -1.22
N THR A 62 -11.81 -18.28 -1.85
CA THR A 62 -10.63 -17.47 -1.58
C THR A 62 -9.83 -17.31 -2.88
N VAL A 63 -9.32 -16.10 -3.11
CA VAL A 63 -8.38 -15.78 -4.19
C VAL A 63 -7.14 -15.16 -3.56
N GLY A 64 -5.96 -15.52 -4.06
CA GLY A 64 -4.69 -15.02 -3.56
C GLY A 64 -3.84 -14.43 -4.68
N CYS A 65 -2.98 -13.47 -4.33
CA CYS A 65 -1.96 -12.90 -5.20
C CYS A 65 -0.60 -12.99 -4.50
N PRO A 66 0.00 -14.19 -4.40
CA PRO A 66 1.27 -14.37 -3.69
C PRO A 66 2.42 -13.74 -4.49
N PHE A 67 3.48 -13.35 -3.77
CA PHE A 67 4.74 -13.00 -4.41
C PHE A 67 5.44 -14.22 -5.00
N ARG A 68 6.41 -13.98 -5.89
CA ARG A 68 7.14 -15.04 -6.62
C ARG A 68 7.80 -16.06 -5.69
N ASP A 69 8.29 -15.61 -4.54
CA ASP A 69 8.92 -16.43 -3.51
C ASP A 69 7.91 -17.03 -2.52
N SER A 70 6.61 -16.86 -2.75
CA SER A 70 5.52 -17.23 -1.85
C SER A 70 5.71 -16.68 -0.44
N SER A 71 6.51 -15.61 -0.30
CA SER A 71 6.62 -14.89 0.95
C SER A 71 5.24 -14.36 1.33
N GLU A 72 4.95 -14.42 2.62
CA GLU A 72 3.86 -13.62 3.16
C GLU A 72 4.12 -12.18 2.75
N PHE A 73 3.05 -11.43 2.48
CA PHE A 73 3.17 -10.00 2.33
C PHE A 73 3.75 -9.46 3.64
N ALA A 74 5.07 -9.31 3.72
CA ALA A 74 5.69 -8.60 4.82
C ALA A 74 5.22 -7.16 4.65
N PRO A 75 4.47 -6.59 5.60
CA PRO A 75 4.31 -5.17 5.62
C PRO A 75 5.71 -4.60 5.88
N LEU A 76 6.44 -4.33 4.80
CA LEU A 76 7.16 -3.07 4.76
C LEU A 76 6.17 -2.01 5.27
N PRO A 77 6.61 -0.95 5.95
CA PRO A 77 5.73 0.11 6.45
C PRO A 77 4.99 0.90 5.35
N LEU A 78 4.69 0.27 4.21
CA LEU A 78 3.65 0.56 3.26
C LEU A 78 2.33 0.01 3.79
N LEU A 79 1.69 0.87 4.58
CA LEU A 79 0.26 1.05 4.75
C LEU A 79 -0.64 0.22 3.80
N PHE A 80 -1.05 -0.96 4.24
CA PHE A 80 -2.31 -1.56 3.81
C PHE A 80 -3.34 -1.29 4.91
N LYS A 81 -4.45 -0.70 4.49
CA LYS A 81 -5.45 -0.04 5.32
C LYS A 81 -6.69 -0.93 5.34
N ASP A 82 -7.05 -1.43 6.52
CA ASP A 82 -8.44 -1.82 6.82
C ASP A 82 -9.34 -0.56 6.79
#